data_AF-A0A6D2GA55-F1
#
_entry.id   AF-A0A6D2GA55-F1
#
_cell.length_a   1.000
_cell.length_b   1.000
_cell.length_c   1.000
_cell.angle_alpha   90.00
_cell.angle_beta   90.00
_cell.angle_gamma   90.00
#
_symmetry.space_group_name_H-M   'P 1'
#
loop_
_entity.id
_entity.type
_entity.pdbx_description
1 polymer ?
#
loop_
_entity_poly.entity_id
_entity_poly.type
_entity_poly.pdbx_seq_one_letter_code
_entity_poly.pdbx_strand_id
1 'polypeptide(L)' 'MDLLNKYLSRAKKEKNITFIGRLGTYRYLDMDVTIAEALQTADVYLTSLYEQKEMPAFTVTV' A
#
# COMPACT_ATOMS: atom_id res chain seq x y z
N MET A 1 14.93 -6.05 -11.79
CA MET A 1 14.09 -5.65 -10.64
C MET A 1 14.88 -5.02 -9.49
N ASP A 2 16.20 -4.89 -9.59
CA ASP A 2 17.04 -4.37 -8.50
C ASP A 2 16.64 -2.98 -7.99
N LEU A 3 16.16 -2.11 -8.87
CA LEU A 3 15.73 -0.76 -8.47
C LEU A 3 14.44 -0.79 -7.67
N LEU A 4 13.41 -1.53 -8.11
CA LEU A 4 12.15 -1.68 -7.39
C LEU A 4 12.40 -2.28 -6.00
N ASN A 5 13.20 -3.33 -5.91
CA ASN A 5 13.53 -3.97 -4.62
C ASN A 5 14.22 -3.01 -3.65
N LYS A 6 15.10 -2.12 -4.14
CA LYS A 6 15.72 -1.07 -3.31
C LYS A 6 14.67 -0.10 -2.76
N TYR A 7 13.71 0.33 -3.57
CA TYR A 7 12.62 1.19 -3.11
C TYR A 7 11.66 0.47 -2.15
N LEU A 8 11.29 -0.78 -2.42
CA LEU A 8 10.46 -1.58 -1.52
C LEU A 8 11.14 -1.77 -0.15
N SER A 9 12.45 -2.02 -0.12
CA SER A 9 13.22 -2.14 1.13
C SER A 9 13.21 -0.86 1.96
N ARG A 10 13.21 0.31 1.30
CA ARG A 10 13.07 1.61 1.98
C ARG A 10 11.64 1.86 2.44
N ALA A 11 10.66 1.70 1.54
CA ALA A 11 9.25 1.93 1.83
C ALA A 11 8.74 1.06 3.00
N LYS A 12 9.18 -0.19 3.11
CA LYS A 12 8.84 -1.09 4.23
C LYS A 12 9.33 -0.62 5.61
N LYS A 13 10.24 0.35 5.67
CA LYS A 13 10.75 0.93 6.92
C LYS A 13 10.06 2.24 7.30
N GLU A 14 9.32 2.84 6.37
CA GLU A 14 8.62 4.09 6.62
C GLU A 14 7.42 3.85 7.54
N LYS A 15 7.10 4.87 8.34
CA LYS A 15 5.96 4.86 9.27
C LYS A 15 4.95 5.91 8.86
N ASN A 16 3.68 5.67 9.17
CA ASN A 16 2.58 6.61 8.94
C ASN A 16 2.38 7.00 7.46
N ILE A 17 2.76 6.11 6.54
CA ILE A 17 2.58 6.28 5.09
C ILE A 17 2.22 4.93 4.46
N THR A 18 1.32 4.94 3.49
CA THR A 18 0.95 3.77 2.68
C THR A 18 1.00 4.15 1.21
N PHE A 19 1.71 3.36 0.40
CA PHE A 19 1.86 3.59 -1.04
C PHE A 19 0.83 2.74 -1.80
N ILE A 20 -0.01 3.39 -2.61
CA ILE A 20 -1.12 2.73 -3.33
C ILE A 20 -1.15 3.10 -4.82
N GLY A 21 -1.98 2.36 -5.56
CA GLY A 21 -2.29 2.64 -6.97
C GLY A 21 -1.11 2.39 -7.92
N ARG A 22 -1.33 2.74 -9.20
CA ARG A 22 -0.42 2.39 -10.29
C ARG A 22 1.02 2.87 -10.10
N LEU A 23 1.20 4.11 -9.63
CA LEU A 23 2.54 4.71 -9.48
C LEU A 23 3.16 4.37 -8.11
N GLY A 24 2.36 4.34 -7.04
CA GLY A 24 2.85 4.01 -5.70
C GLY A 24 3.27 2.54 -5.55
N THR A 25 2.70 1.66 -6.36
CA THR A 25 3.02 0.22 -6.34
C THR A 25 3.70 -0.28 -7.62
N TYR A 26 3.99 0.60 -8.59
CA TYR A 26 4.64 0.25 -9.86
C TYR A 26 3.94 -0.92 -10.60
N ARG A 27 2.61 -0.90 -10.65
CA ARG A 27 1.76 -1.90 -11.33
C ARG A 27 0.86 -1.23 -12.36
N TYR A 28 0.50 -1.96 -13.40
CA TYR A 28 -0.62 -1.59 -14.26
C TYR A 28 -1.92 -1.95 -13.55
N LEU A 29 -2.85 -1.00 -13.46
CA LEU A 29 -4.16 -1.17 -12.83
C LEU A 29 -5.21 -0.46 -13.69
N ASP A 30 -6.31 -1.16 -13.94
CA ASP A 30 -7.52 -0.56 -14.48
C ASP A 30 -8.27 0.25 -13.41
N MET A 31 -9.27 1.03 -13.83
CA MET A 31 -9.98 1.96 -12.95
C MET A 31 -10.76 1.24 -11.84
N ASP A 32 -11.44 0.15 -12.18
CA ASP A 32 -12.21 -0.68 -11.25
C ASP A 32 -11.31 -1.33 -10.19
N VAL A 33 -10.16 -1.88 -10.59
CA VAL A 33 -9.15 -2.42 -9.68
C VAL A 33 -8.61 -1.32 -8.76
N THR A 34 -8.34 -0.13 -9.31
CA THR A 34 -7.85 1.01 -8.53
C THR A 34 -8.85 1.44 -7.46
N ILE A 35 -10.14 1.50 -7.79
CA ILE A 35 -11.20 1.85 -6.83
C ILE A 35 -11.32 0.77 -5.75
N ALA A 36 -11.31 -0.51 -6.14
CA ALA A 36 -11.39 -1.63 -5.20
C ALA A 36 -10.22 -1.63 -4.20
N GLU A 37 -8.98 -1.47 -4.68
CA GLU A 37 -7.80 -1.41 -3.81
C GLU A 37 -7.81 -0.18 -2.89
N ALA A 38 -8.35 0.96 -3.35
CA ALA A 38 -8.48 2.16 -2.54
C ALA A 38 -9.48 1.97 -1.39
N LEU A 39 -10.64 1.37 -1.66
CA LEU A 39 -11.64 1.04 -0.64
C LEU A 39 -11.07 0.06 0.38
N GLN A 40 -10.44 -1.02 -0.08
CA GLN A 40 -9.78 -1.99 0.80
C GLN A 40 -8.69 -1.32 1.65
N THR A 41 -7.93 -0.38 1.10
CA THR A 41 -6.89 0.34 1.85
C THR A 41 -7.48 1.19 2.97
N ALA A 42 -8.59 1.88 2.69
CA ALA A 42 -9.31 2.64 3.71
C ALA A 42 -9.83 1.72 4.83
N ASP A 43 -10.40 0.57 4.48
CA ASP A 43 -10.88 -0.42 5.46
C ASP A 43 -9.74 -0.92 6.35
N VAL A 44 -8.59 -1.30 5.76
CA VAL A 44 -7.41 -1.75 6.54
C VAL A 44 -6.92 -0.66 7.49
N TYR A 45 -6.93 0.60 7.07
CA TYR A 45 -6.55 1.72 7.93
C TYR A 45 -7.52 1.87 9.11
N LEU A 46 -8.83 1.89 8.85
CA LEU A 46 -9.84 1.97 9.90
C LEU A 46 -9.75 0.80 10.89
N THR A 47 -9.55 -0.43 10.40
CA THR A 47 -9.31 -1.60 11.23
C THR A 47 -8.04 -1.45 12.07
N SER A 48 -6.94 -0.93 11.51
CA SER A 48 -5.70 -0.71 12.25
C SER A 48 -5.88 0.27 13.42
N LEU A 49 -6.72 1.30 13.25
CA LEU A 49 -7.07 2.23 14.32
C LEU A 49 -7.87 1.54 15.44
N TYR A 50 -8.86 0.73 15.06
CA TYR A 50 -9.68 -0.02 16.01
C TYR A 50 -8.87 -1.05 16.80
N GLU A 51 -8.00 -1.80 16.11
CA GLU A 51 -7.17 -2.86 16.70
C GLU A 51 -5.86 -2.34 17.32
N GLN A 52 -5.60 -1.03 17.27
CA GLN A 52 -4.35 -0.40 17.71
C GLN A 52 -3.09 -1.03 17.09
N LYS A 53 -3.17 -1.38 15.80
CA LYS A 53 -2.06 -1.93 15.02
C LYS A 53 -1.40 -0.85 14.16
N GLU A 54 -0.12 -1.05 13.82
CA GLU A 54 0.54 -0.17 12.84
C GLU A 54 -0.04 -0.41 11.43
N MET A 55 -0.39 0.68 10.73
CA MET A 55 -0.82 0.63 9.34
C MET A 55 0.37 0.22 8.43
N PRO A 56 0.22 -0.80 7.57
CA PRO A 56 1.31 -1.22 6.70
C PRO A 56 1.60 -0.21 5.58
N ALA A 57 2.86 -0.20 5.11
CA ALA A 57 3.30 0.60 3.97
C ALA A 57 2.64 0.18 2.63
N PHE A 58 2.15 -1.07 2.54
CA PHE A 58 1.43 -1.60 1.39
C PHE A 58 0.29 -2.51 1.87
N THR A 59 -0.89 -2.36 1.27
CA THR A 59 -2.09 -3.19 1.53
C THR A 59 -2.28 -4.30 0.50
N VAL A 60 -1.40 -4.36 -0.50
CA VAL A 60 -1.37 -5.32 -1.60
C VAL A 60 0.04 -5.88 -1.75
N THR A 61 0.17 -7.02 -2.41
CA THR A 61 1.50 -7.57 -2.74
C THR A 61 2.12 -6.77 -3.89
N VAL A 62 3.35 -6.29 -3.66
CA VAL A 62 4.18 -5.53 -4.61
C VAL A 62 5.54 -6.19 -4.73
#